data_AF-A0A1G6VGI3-F1
#
_entry.id   AF-A0A1G6VGI3-F1
#
_cell.length_a   1.000
_cell.length_b   1.000
_cell.length_c   1.000
_cell.angle_alpha   90.00
_cell.angle_beta   90.00
_cell.angle_gamma   90.00
#
_symmetry.space_group_name_H-M   'P 1'
#
loop_
_entity.id
_entity.type
_entity.pdbx_description
1 polymer ?
#
loop_
_entity_poly.entity_id
_entity_poly.type
_entity_poly.pdbx_seq_one_letter_code
_entity_poly.pdbx_strand_id
1 'polypeptide(L)'
;MYALVDCNSFYANCEKLFRPDLRGKAVVVLSNNDGCVVARSSEAKQLGIKMGVPYFQVKEFCAQNDVTVFSSNYTLYADMSHRVMSTLEKLCPTVEVYSIDEAFLYLADYPTAMTDLDSYGRKLKAIVEQYTGIPVCVGMGSTKTMAKLANYAAKKHPATKGVCVLDNLRWIRRIMQITDVGEVWGVGRRYKVRLNEMGIHTVYQLAVCEPAKIRQHFGVVLERTCLELNGQSCLGIEAVEAKKQIISSRSFSTRISCPDELSQAVCSHAAKAASKLRKQDSVCHYLSVFAKNSSFSQTESYTSISGQCQFITPTADTRVMVAAARQILTQIFKKDVRYAKAGVMLFDICPHDEVQPDLFADDSSDNQTNQQSASKSAEVIAVMDQLNKRYGQNSNQQSAVFIASEGIKDKQSWKMSRDMLSPCYTTNINQIPKVD
;
A
#
# COMPACT_ATOMS: atom_id res chain seq x y z
N MET A 1 -13.05 -8.57 -22.12
CA MET A 1 -13.21 -9.51 -20.99
C MET A 1 -11.98 -9.41 -20.11
N TYR A 2 -12.18 -9.27 -18.80
CA TYR A 2 -11.13 -9.19 -17.78
C TYR A 2 -11.33 -10.29 -16.75
N ALA A 3 -10.24 -10.82 -16.21
CA ALA A 3 -10.25 -11.61 -14.98
C ALA A 3 -9.51 -10.87 -13.87
N LEU A 4 -10.02 -10.92 -12.66
CA LEU A 4 -9.33 -10.51 -11.45
C LEU A 4 -8.95 -11.77 -10.68
N VAL A 5 -7.66 -11.95 -10.44
CA VAL A 5 -7.14 -12.95 -9.50
C VAL A 5 -6.76 -12.24 -8.22
N ASP A 6 -7.28 -12.73 -7.10
CA ASP A 6 -7.14 -12.10 -5.79
C ASP A 6 -6.83 -13.14 -4.71
N CYS A 7 -5.73 -12.92 -3.98
CA CYS A 7 -5.26 -13.82 -2.94
C CYS A 7 -6.13 -13.72 -1.69
N ASN A 8 -6.71 -14.84 -1.29
CA ASN A 8 -7.56 -14.89 -0.11
C ASN A 8 -6.75 -14.63 1.16
N SER A 9 -7.18 -13.67 1.98
CA SER A 9 -6.56 -13.39 3.29
C SER A 9 -5.03 -13.37 3.24
N PHE A 10 -4.47 -12.71 2.21
CA PHE A 10 -3.10 -12.91 1.73
C PHE A 10 -2.05 -13.02 2.82
N TYR A 11 -1.83 -11.98 3.64
CA TYR A 11 -0.78 -12.03 4.68
C TYR A 11 -0.98 -13.16 5.69
N ALA A 12 -2.23 -13.45 6.10
CA ALA A 12 -2.50 -14.55 7.02
C ALA A 12 -2.19 -15.92 6.39
N ASN A 13 -2.43 -16.08 5.09
CA ASN A 13 -2.07 -17.31 4.37
C ASN A 13 -0.55 -17.42 4.12
N CYS A 14 0.16 -16.31 3.90
CA CYS A 14 1.62 -16.31 3.87
C CYS A 14 2.23 -16.84 5.19
N GLU A 15 1.67 -16.45 6.34
CA GLU A 15 2.12 -16.95 7.64
C GLU A 15 1.75 -18.43 7.86
N LYS A 16 0.56 -18.85 7.43
CA LYS A 16 0.09 -20.25 7.54
C LYS A 16 0.84 -21.20 6.62
N LEU A 17 1.33 -20.73 5.48
CA LEU A 17 1.94 -21.56 4.43
C LEU A 17 3.08 -22.44 4.96
N PHE A 18 3.93 -21.87 5.81
CA PHE A 18 5.11 -22.54 6.38
C PHE A 18 4.86 -23.13 7.78
N ARG A 19 3.60 -23.10 8.25
CA ARG A 19 3.19 -23.52 9.60
C ARG A 19 2.01 -24.48 9.54
N PRO A 20 2.24 -25.78 9.28
CA PRO A 20 1.18 -26.78 9.17
C PRO A 20 0.29 -26.87 10.42
N ASP A 21 0.84 -26.56 11.60
CA ASP A 21 0.14 -26.50 12.88
C ASP A 21 -0.92 -25.38 12.98
N LEU A 22 -0.88 -24.40 12.06
CA LEU A 22 -1.86 -23.31 11.96
C LEU A 22 -2.98 -23.59 10.94
N ARG A 23 -2.99 -24.77 10.32
CA ARG A 23 -4.11 -25.18 9.45
C ARG A 23 -5.41 -25.21 10.25
N GLY A 24 -6.45 -24.55 9.73
CA GLY A 24 -7.73 -24.42 10.42
C GLY A 24 -7.74 -23.52 11.66
N LYS A 25 -6.62 -22.88 12.02
CA LYS A 25 -6.54 -21.97 13.18
C LYS A 25 -6.75 -20.51 12.80
N ALA A 26 -7.24 -19.74 13.76
CA ALA A 26 -7.42 -18.30 13.65
C ALA A 26 -6.06 -17.58 13.70
N VAL A 27 -5.71 -16.95 12.58
CA VAL A 27 -4.51 -16.12 12.42
C VAL A 27 -4.88 -14.69 12.10
N VAL A 28 -4.20 -13.73 12.73
CA VAL A 28 -4.25 -12.30 12.39
C VAL A 28 -2.84 -11.74 12.20
N VAL A 29 -2.71 -10.78 11.29
CA VAL A 29 -1.46 -10.04 11.05
C VAL A 29 -1.68 -8.58 11.38
N LEU A 30 -0.75 -8.00 12.13
CA LEU A 30 -0.78 -6.61 12.58
C LEU A 30 0.04 -5.70 11.67
N SER A 31 -0.30 -4.41 11.64
CA SER A 31 0.47 -3.36 10.94
C SER A 31 1.83 -3.10 11.60
N ASN A 32 2.61 -2.20 11.00
CA ASN A 32 3.84 -1.66 11.61
C ASN A 32 3.62 -1.22 13.07
N ASN A 33 4.56 -1.58 13.95
CA ASN A 33 4.48 -1.38 15.42
C ASN A 33 3.31 -2.10 16.08
N ASP A 34 2.80 -3.17 15.47
CA ASP A 34 1.70 -3.97 16.00
C ASP A 34 0.45 -3.14 16.34
N GLY A 35 0.22 -2.07 15.56
CA GLY A 35 -0.77 -1.04 15.90
C GLY A 35 -2.23 -1.47 15.71
N CYS A 36 -2.52 -2.13 14.58
CA CYS A 36 -3.88 -2.57 14.24
C CYS A 36 -3.87 -3.81 13.35
N VAL A 37 -4.99 -4.53 13.34
CA VAL A 37 -5.17 -5.74 12.51
C VAL A 37 -5.30 -5.34 11.04
N VAL A 38 -4.39 -5.84 10.18
CA VAL A 38 -4.37 -5.56 8.73
C VAL A 38 -4.69 -6.77 7.86
N ALA A 39 -4.55 -7.98 8.38
CA ALA A 39 -5.03 -9.19 7.71
C ALA A 39 -5.61 -10.18 8.72
N ARG A 40 -6.57 -10.97 8.25
CA ARG A 40 -7.33 -11.92 9.06
C ARG A 40 -7.61 -13.16 8.24
N SER A 41 -7.27 -14.32 8.78
CA SER A 41 -7.73 -15.63 8.28
C SER A 41 -9.27 -15.72 8.28
N SER A 42 -9.82 -16.69 7.56
CA SER A 42 -11.27 -16.92 7.53
C SER A 42 -11.83 -17.24 8.91
N GLU A 43 -11.08 -18.01 9.68
CA GLU A 43 -11.38 -18.42 11.05
C GLU A 43 -11.40 -17.19 11.98
N ALA A 44 -10.41 -16.30 11.87
CA ALA A 44 -10.40 -15.04 12.64
C ALA A 44 -11.55 -14.09 12.27
N LYS A 45 -12.03 -14.10 11.01
CA LYS A 45 -13.22 -13.33 10.60
C LYS A 45 -14.50 -13.88 11.24
N GLN A 46 -14.61 -15.21 11.36
CA GLN A 46 -15.75 -15.87 12.00
C GLN A 46 -15.84 -15.56 13.50
N LEU A 47 -14.69 -15.38 14.16
CA LEU A 47 -14.62 -14.89 15.55
C LEU A 47 -15.03 -13.41 15.71
N GLY A 48 -15.32 -12.68 14.62
CA GLY A 48 -15.81 -11.30 14.67
C GLY A 48 -14.72 -10.23 14.80
N ILE A 49 -13.42 -10.59 14.75
CA ILE A 49 -12.32 -9.62 14.74
C ILE A 49 -12.44 -8.74 13.49
N LYS A 50 -12.56 -7.42 13.65
CA LYS A 50 -12.77 -6.47 12.53
C LYS A 50 -11.46 -6.05 11.86
N MET A 51 -11.54 -5.63 10.59
CA MET A 51 -10.38 -5.05 9.88
C MET A 51 -10.05 -3.68 10.46
N GLY A 52 -8.76 -3.36 10.61
CA GLY A 52 -8.29 -2.05 11.06
C GLY A 52 -8.54 -1.76 12.54
N VAL A 53 -9.08 -2.72 13.31
CA VAL A 53 -9.25 -2.56 14.75
C VAL A 53 -7.87 -2.43 15.43
N PRO A 54 -7.68 -1.45 16.33
CA PRO A 54 -6.44 -1.35 17.08
C PRO A 54 -6.17 -2.62 17.89
N TYR A 55 -4.94 -3.13 17.82
CA TYR A 55 -4.61 -4.42 18.44
C TYR A 55 -4.82 -4.40 19.95
N PHE A 56 -4.49 -3.30 20.61
CA PHE A 56 -4.67 -3.16 22.06
C PHE A 56 -6.13 -3.37 22.51
N GLN A 57 -7.13 -3.11 21.66
CA GLN A 57 -8.55 -3.33 21.98
C GLN A 57 -8.97 -4.79 21.87
N VAL A 58 -8.26 -5.60 21.07
CA VAL A 58 -8.60 -6.99 20.80
C VAL A 58 -7.57 -7.98 21.35
N LYS A 59 -6.50 -7.50 22.00
CA LYS A 59 -5.39 -8.31 22.51
C LYS A 59 -5.87 -9.40 23.46
N GLU A 60 -6.69 -9.03 24.45
CA GLU A 60 -7.23 -9.99 25.42
C GLU A 60 -8.19 -10.98 24.77
N PHE A 61 -9.06 -10.50 23.87
CA PHE A 61 -9.94 -11.36 23.08
C PHE A 61 -9.16 -12.39 22.26
N CYS A 62 -8.07 -11.98 21.60
CA CYS A 62 -7.21 -12.88 20.84
C CYS A 62 -6.59 -13.97 21.75
N ALA A 63 -6.11 -13.59 22.93
CA ALA A 63 -5.52 -14.54 23.88
C ALA A 63 -6.55 -15.55 24.40
N GLN A 64 -7.77 -15.10 24.72
CA GLN A 64 -8.85 -15.97 25.20
C GLN A 64 -9.38 -16.96 24.15
N ASN A 65 -9.23 -16.64 22.85
CA ASN A 65 -9.75 -17.44 21.74
C ASN A 65 -8.66 -18.18 20.94
N ASP A 66 -7.45 -18.33 21.51
CA ASP A 66 -6.30 -19.00 20.87
C ASP A 66 -5.98 -18.45 19.46
N VAL A 67 -6.11 -17.13 19.27
CA VAL A 67 -5.81 -16.48 18.00
C VAL A 67 -4.32 -16.24 17.91
N THR A 68 -3.67 -16.83 16.90
CA THR A 68 -2.25 -16.59 16.62
C THR A 68 -2.07 -15.22 15.98
N VAL A 69 -1.21 -14.40 16.56
CA VAL A 69 -0.95 -13.02 16.14
C VAL A 69 0.46 -12.90 15.58
N PHE A 70 0.60 -12.29 14.41
CA PHE A 70 1.89 -11.99 13.80
C PHE A 70 2.10 -10.49 13.59
N SER A 71 3.33 -10.03 13.80
CA SER A 71 3.81 -8.73 13.31
C SER A 71 4.01 -8.79 11.80
N SER A 72 3.80 -7.67 11.09
CA SER A 72 3.98 -7.62 9.62
C SER A 72 5.37 -8.07 9.15
N ASN A 73 5.41 -9.06 8.25
CA ASN A 73 6.60 -9.54 7.55
C ASN A 73 6.58 -9.17 6.05
N TYR A 74 6.69 -7.87 5.74
CA TYR A 74 6.57 -7.37 4.36
C TYR A 74 7.57 -7.96 3.36
N THR A 75 8.75 -8.38 3.82
CA THR A 75 9.75 -9.08 2.99
C THR A 75 9.23 -10.44 2.52
N LEU A 76 8.68 -11.22 3.45
CA LEU A 76 8.01 -12.49 3.12
C LEU A 76 6.82 -12.26 2.19
N TYR A 77 5.98 -11.26 2.50
CA TYR A 77 4.77 -10.99 1.72
C TYR A 77 5.09 -10.53 0.30
N ALA A 78 6.14 -9.72 0.12
CA ALA A 78 6.59 -9.28 -1.20
C ALA A 78 7.15 -10.45 -2.03
N ASP A 79 7.95 -11.33 -1.43
CA ASP A 79 8.45 -12.52 -2.12
C ASP A 79 7.32 -13.47 -2.54
N MET A 80 6.37 -13.74 -1.63
CA MET A 80 5.21 -14.58 -1.94
C MET A 80 4.31 -13.97 -3.02
N SER A 81 4.11 -12.65 -2.98
CA SER A 81 3.39 -11.90 -4.01
C SER A 81 4.06 -12.05 -5.37
N HIS A 82 5.37 -11.81 -5.44
CA HIS A 82 6.13 -11.94 -6.67
C HIS A 82 6.00 -13.34 -7.27
N ARG A 83 6.04 -14.40 -6.45
CA ARG A 83 5.79 -15.79 -6.91
C ARG A 83 4.39 -15.98 -7.51
N VAL A 84 3.36 -15.40 -6.91
CA VAL A 84 1.99 -15.44 -7.44
C VAL A 84 1.92 -14.72 -8.78
N MET A 85 2.43 -13.48 -8.84
CA MET A 85 2.38 -12.66 -10.06
C MET A 85 3.16 -13.31 -11.21
N SER A 86 4.38 -13.80 -10.96
CA SER A 86 5.17 -14.54 -11.96
C SER A 86 4.51 -15.85 -12.39
N THR A 87 3.67 -16.46 -11.54
CA THR A 87 2.89 -17.63 -11.95
C THR A 87 1.77 -17.22 -12.90
N LEU A 88 1.09 -16.09 -12.64
CA LEU A 88 0.05 -15.56 -13.52
C LEU A 88 0.58 -15.10 -14.88
N GLU A 89 1.75 -14.46 -14.90
CA GLU A 89 2.44 -14.02 -16.13
C GLU A 89 2.78 -15.20 -17.07
N LYS A 90 2.97 -16.40 -16.52
CA LYS A 90 3.16 -17.62 -17.32
C LYS A 90 1.86 -18.20 -17.88
N LEU A 91 0.73 -17.86 -17.27
CA LEU A 91 -0.59 -18.40 -17.62
C LEU A 91 -1.35 -17.49 -18.57
N CYS A 92 -1.06 -16.19 -18.58
CA CYS A 92 -1.73 -15.20 -19.40
C CYS A 92 -0.73 -14.19 -19.98
N PRO A 93 -0.85 -13.82 -21.27
CA PRO A 93 0.09 -12.89 -21.90
C PRO A 93 0.04 -11.47 -21.34
N THR A 94 -1.14 -11.04 -20.86
CA THR A 94 -1.36 -9.65 -20.44
C THR A 94 -1.84 -9.62 -19.00
N VAL A 95 -0.92 -9.33 -18.08
CA VAL A 95 -1.15 -9.24 -16.63
C VAL A 95 -0.84 -7.83 -16.15
N GLU A 96 -1.76 -7.24 -15.41
CA GLU A 96 -1.62 -5.95 -14.73
C GLU A 96 -1.66 -6.19 -13.23
N VAL A 97 -0.53 -5.99 -12.55
CA VAL A 97 -0.44 -6.09 -11.09
C VAL A 97 -1.09 -4.86 -10.47
N TYR A 98 -2.24 -5.04 -9.82
CA TYR A 98 -3.02 -3.95 -9.22
C TYR A 98 -2.60 -3.68 -7.76
N SER A 99 -2.29 -4.73 -7.01
CA SER A 99 -1.79 -4.66 -5.64
C SER A 99 -0.83 -5.83 -5.34
N ILE A 100 -0.37 -5.94 -4.09
CA ILE A 100 0.45 -7.06 -3.64
C ILE A 100 -0.29 -8.42 -3.71
N ASP A 101 -1.62 -8.40 -3.70
CA ASP A 101 -2.48 -9.58 -3.63
C ASP A 101 -3.48 -9.69 -4.78
N GLU A 102 -3.55 -8.69 -5.67
CA GLU A 102 -4.50 -8.62 -6.78
C GLU A 102 -3.82 -8.35 -8.12
N ALA A 103 -4.25 -9.06 -9.15
CA ALA A 103 -3.87 -8.81 -10.54
C ALA A 103 -5.06 -8.91 -11.48
N PHE A 104 -5.13 -7.98 -12.44
CA PHE A 104 -6.04 -8.06 -13.57
C PHE A 104 -5.36 -8.79 -14.74
N LEU A 105 -6.11 -9.66 -15.41
CA LEU A 105 -5.70 -10.36 -16.60
C LEU A 105 -6.61 -9.93 -17.74
N TYR A 106 -6.03 -9.52 -18.86
CA TYR A 106 -6.79 -9.16 -20.04
C TYR A 106 -6.98 -10.40 -20.92
N LEU A 107 -8.23 -10.86 -21.05
CA LEU A 107 -8.56 -12.12 -21.71
C LEU A 107 -9.15 -11.95 -23.10
N ALA A 108 -9.56 -10.73 -23.48
CA ALA A 108 -10.31 -10.51 -24.72
C ALA A 108 -9.53 -10.98 -25.96
N ASP A 109 -8.22 -10.80 -25.96
CA ASP A 109 -7.33 -11.17 -27.07
C ASP A 109 -6.66 -12.54 -26.86
N TYR A 110 -7.18 -13.36 -25.93
CA TYR A 110 -6.63 -14.67 -25.62
C TYR A 110 -7.64 -15.81 -25.89
N PRO A 111 -7.67 -16.36 -27.12
CA PRO A 111 -8.67 -17.35 -27.55
C PRO A 111 -8.78 -18.59 -26.66
N THR A 112 -7.65 -19.06 -26.13
CA THR A 112 -7.59 -20.20 -25.22
C THR A 112 -8.43 -19.98 -23.97
N ALA A 113 -8.40 -18.78 -23.39
CA ALA A 113 -9.23 -18.45 -22.23
C ALA A 113 -10.70 -18.22 -22.63
N MET A 114 -10.94 -17.59 -23.78
CA MET A 114 -12.28 -17.23 -24.24
C MET A 114 -13.14 -18.43 -24.67
N THR A 115 -12.53 -19.60 -24.89
CA THR A 115 -13.26 -20.83 -25.24
C THR A 115 -14.10 -21.35 -24.07
N ASP A 116 -13.53 -21.33 -22.86
CA ASP A 116 -14.21 -21.71 -21.62
C ASP A 116 -13.60 -20.95 -20.44
N LEU A 117 -14.23 -19.82 -20.10
CA LEU A 117 -13.79 -18.92 -19.04
C LEU A 117 -13.82 -19.58 -17.66
N ASP A 118 -14.79 -20.45 -17.41
CA ASP A 118 -14.99 -21.10 -16.12
C ASP A 118 -13.91 -22.17 -15.88
N SER A 119 -13.64 -23.01 -16.89
CA SER A 119 -12.51 -23.95 -16.84
C SER A 119 -11.16 -23.25 -16.76
N TYR A 120 -10.98 -22.15 -17.50
CA TYR A 120 -9.75 -21.35 -17.43
C TYR A 120 -9.56 -20.73 -16.04
N GLY A 121 -10.61 -20.17 -15.43
CA GLY A 121 -10.57 -19.64 -14.06
C GLY A 121 -10.21 -20.69 -13.02
N ARG A 122 -10.77 -21.91 -13.14
CA ARG A 122 -10.40 -23.03 -12.28
C ARG A 122 -8.95 -23.47 -12.46
N LYS A 123 -8.44 -23.47 -13.69
CA LYS A 123 -7.04 -23.74 -14.00
C LYS A 123 -6.12 -22.72 -13.35
N LEU A 124 -6.43 -21.41 -13.49
CA LEU A 124 -5.66 -20.35 -12.83
C LEU A 124 -5.59 -20.57 -11.31
N LYS A 125 -6.75 -20.79 -10.68
CA LYS A 125 -6.84 -21.04 -9.24
C LYS A 125 -6.01 -22.24 -8.81
N ALA A 126 -6.16 -23.38 -9.50
CA ALA A 126 -5.45 -24.62 -9.17
C ALA A 126 -3.93 -24.49 -9.31
N ILE A 127 -3.44 -23.88 -10.41
CA ILE A 127 -2.00 -23.76 -10.65
C ILE A 127 -1.36 -22.79 -9.66
N VAL A 128 -1.99 -21.64 -9.39
CA VAL A 128 -1.45 -20.68 -8.41
C VAL A 128 -1.36 -21.32 -7.03
N GLU A 129 -2.42 -22.00 -6.59
CA GLU A 129 -2.44 -22.70 -5.30
C GLU A 129 -1.39 -23.83 -5.25
N GLN A 130 -1.24 -24.60 -6.33
CA GLN A 130 -0.24 -25.68 -6.40
C GLN A 130 1.20 -25.15 -6.34
N TYR A 131 1.51 -24.05 -7.05
CA TYR A 131 2.88 -23.56 -7.19
C TYR A 131 3.32 -22.66 -6.03
N THR A 132 2.38 -21.99 -5.37
CA THR A 132 2.68 -21.01 -4.33
C THR A 132 2.13 -21.39 -2.96
N GLY A 133 1.17 -22.32 -2.90
CA GLY A 133 0.41 -22.64 -1.69
C GLY A 133 -0.57 -21.54 -1.26
N ILE A 134 -0.69 -20.45 -2.02
CA ILE A 134 -1.59 -19.34 -1.71
C ILE A 134 -2.94 -19.55 -2.42
N PRO A 135 -4.05 -19.66 -1.67
CA PRO A 135 -5.36 -19.81 -2.26
C PRO A 135 -5.84 -18.47 -2.86
N VAL A 136 -6.38 -18.54 -4.08
CA VAL A 136 -6.93 -17.36 -4.78
C VAL A 136 -8.41 -17.57 -5.13
N CYS A 137 -9.12 -16.45 -5.30
CA CYS A 137 -10.39 -16.41 -6.01
C CYS A 137 -10.22 -15.74 -7.37
N VAL A 138 -11.06 -16.12 -8.33
CA VAL A 138 -11.04 -15.59 -9.70
C VAL A 138 -12.42 -15.06 -10.05
N GLY A 139 -12.50 -13.78 -10.37
CA GLY A 139 -13.72 -13.14 -10.88
C GLY A 139 -13.54 -12.66 -12.30
N MET A 140 -14.49 -12.94 -13.19
CA MET A 140 -14.40 -12.53 -14.60
C MET A 140 -15.60 -11.69 -15.02
N GLY A 141 -15.36 -10.65 -15.81
CA GLY A 141 -16.39 -9.74 -16.30
C GLY A 141 -15.96 -8.90 -17.48
N SER A 142 -16.92 -8.24 -18.14
CA SER A 142 -16.67 -7.43 -19.34
C SER A 142 -15.76 -6.23 -19.09
N THR A 143 -15.75 -5.70 -17.87
CA THR A 143 -14.96 -4.54 -17.40
C THR A 143 -14.22 -4.88 -16.10
N LYS A 144 -13.25 -4.04 -15.68
CA LYS A 144 -12.52 -4.24 -14.41
C LYS A 144 -13.47 -4.20 -13.21
N THR A 145 -14.45 -3.30 -13.23
CA THR A 145 -15.47 -3.20 -12.17
C THR A 145 -16.33 -4.46 -12.11
N MET A 146 -16.72 -5.01 -13.26
CA MET A 146 -17.47 -6.26 -13.33
C MET A 146 -16.64 -7.46 -12.86
N ALA A 147 -15.35 -7.51 -13.17
CA ALA A 147 -14.44 -8.55 -12.66
C ALA A 147 -14.27 -8.47 -11.13
N LYS A 148 -14.20 -7.27 -10.55
CA LYS A 148 -14.23 -7.07 -9.09
C LYS A 148 -15.54 -7.54 -8.45
N LEU A 149 -16.69 -7.21 -9.05
CA LEU A 149 -17.99 -7.70 -8.59
C LEU A 149 -18.10 -9.23 -8.67
N ALA A 150 -17.61 -9.82 -9.76
CA ALA A 150 -17.54 -11.27 -9.92
C ALA A 150 -16.66 -11.92 -8.84
N ASN A 151 -15.50 -11.34 -8.54
CA ASN A 151 -14.61 -11.86 -7.49
C ASN A 151 -15.22 -11.73 -6.09
N TYR A 152 -15.96 -10.66 -5.81
CA TYR A 152 -16.76 -10.55 -4.59
C TYR A 152 -17.77 -11.71 -4.50
N ALA A 153 -18.50 -11.99 -5.58
CA ALA A 153 -19.44 -13.12 -5.64
C ALA A 153 -18.72 -14.47 -5.46
N ALA A 154 -17.54 -14.65 -6.05
CA ALA A 154 -16.70 -15.84 -5.91
C ALA A 154 -16.29 -16.10 -4.46
N LYS A 155 -15.99 -15.04 -3.70
CA LYS A 155 -15.65 -15.11 -2.27
C LYS A 155 -16.88 -15.32 -1.38
N LYS A 156 -18.01 -14.71 -1.73
CA LYS A 156 -19.21 -14.67 -0.88
C LYS A 156 -20.06 -15.94 -1.00
N HIS A 157 -20.09 -16.55 -2.18
CA HIS A 157 -20.98 -17.67 -2.49
C HIS A 157 -20.18 -18.97 -2.67
N PRO A 158 -20.21 -19.90 -1.69
CA PRO A 158 -19.45 -21.15 -1.75
C PRO A 158 -19.73 -22.02 -2.97
N ALA A 159 -20.93 -21.92 -3.57
CA ALA A 159 -21.33 -22.64 -4.78
C ALA A 159 -20.41 -22.35 -5.99
N THR A 160 -19.77 -21.18 -6.02
CA THR A 160 -18.82 -20.79 -7.07
C THR A 160 -17.48 -21.53 -6.96
N LYS A 161 -17.20 -22.15 -5.81
CA LYS A 161 -15.91 -22.81 -5.51
C LYS A 161 -14.70 -21.88 -5.74
N GLY A 162 -14.89 -20.57 -5.57
CA GLY A 162 -13.86 -19.53 -5.73
C GLY A 162 -13.66 -19.04 -7.16
N VAL A 163 -14.50 -19.43 -8.13
CA VAL A 163 -14.46 -18.91 -9.51
C VAL A 163 -15.85 -18.44 -9.92
N CYS A 164 -15.98 -17.18 -10.34
CA CYS A 164 -17.25 -16.62 -10.81
C CYS A 164 -17.05 -15.88 -12.13
N VAL A 165 -17.86 -16.24 -13.13
CA VAL A 165 -17.88 -15.61 -14.45
C VAL A 165 -19.21 -14.86 -14.61
N LEU A 166 -19.12 -13.57 -14.92
CA LEU A 166 -20.25 -12.68 -15.18
C LEU A 166 -20.29 -12.29 -16.66
N ASP A 167 -20.73 -13.22 -17.50
CA ASP A 167 -20.91 -13.08 -18.95
C ASP A 167 -22.39 -13.16 -19.39
N ASN A 168 -23.24 -13.78 -18.56
CA ASN A 168 -24.66 -13.93 -18.82
C ASN A 168 -25.50 -12.85 -18.12
N LEU A 169 -26.33 -12.13 -18.88
CA LEU A 169 -27.18 -11.04 -18.38
C LEU A 169 -28.10 -11.43 -17.22
N ARG A 170 -28.64 -12.66 -17.20
CA ARG A 170 -29.51 -13.15 -16.12
C ARG A 170 -28.73 -13.26 -14.81
N TRP A 171 -27.53 -13.83 -14.87
CA TRP A 171 -26.66 -13.99 -13.69
C TRP A 171 -26.11 -12.66 -13.21
N ILE A 172 -25.70 -11.78 -14.14
CA ILE A 172 -25.27 -10.41 -13.84
C ILE A 172 -26.35 -9.67 -13.03
N ARG A 173 -27.59 -9.63 -13.54
CA ARG A 173 -28.71 -8.95 -12.85
C ARG A 173 -28.96 -9.55 -11.47
N ARG A 174 -28.98 -10.88 -11.35
CA ARG A 174 -29.22 -11.55 -10.06
C ARG A 174 -28.16 -11.19 -9.02
N ILE A 175 -26.87 -11.24 -9.38
CA ILE A 175 -25.78 -10.87 -8.47
C ILE A 175 -25.87 -9.40 -8.08
N MET A 176 -26.14 -8.50 -9.03
CA MET A 176 -26.27 -7.07 -8.74
C MET A 176 -27.45 -6.74 -7.82
N GLN A 177 -28.57 -7.47 -7.93
CA GLN A 177 -29.77 -7.24 -7.11
C GLN A 177 -29.59 -7.65 -5.66
N ILE A 178 -28.80 -8.70 -5.38
CA ILE A 178 -28.58 -9.19 -4.02
C ILE A 178 -27.35 -8.57 -3.34
N THR A 179 -26.53 -7.84 -4.10
CA THR A 179 -25.31 -7.23 -3.59
C THR A 179 -25.59 -5.80 -3.14
N ASP A 180 -25.14 -5.46 -1.93
CA ASP A 180 -25.22 -4.12 -1.37
C ASP A 180 -24.35 -3.13 -2.16
N VAL A 181 -24.84 -1.91 -2.34
CA VAL A 181 -24.15 -0.88 -3.14
C VAL A 181 -22.76 -0.51 -2.57
N GLY A 182 -22.54 -0.69 -1.28
CA GLY A 182 -21.25 -0.45 -0.63
C GLY A 182 -20.17 -1.47 -0.95
N GLU A 183 -20.51 -2.57 -1.61
CA GLU A 183 -19.53 -3.56 -2.09
C GLU A 183 -19.01 -3.22 -3.50
N VAL A 184 -19.56 -2.18 -4.14
CA VAL A 184 -19.08 -1.71 -5.45
C VAL A 184 -17.70 -1.06 -5.30
N TRP A 185 -16.78 -1.42 -6.19
CA TRP A 185 -15.46 -0.80 -6.26
C TRP A 185 -15.59 0.72 -6.46
N GLY A 186 -15.01 1.50 -5.53
CA GLY A 186 -15.12 2.96 -5.52
C GLY A 186 -16.22 3.53 -4.61
N VAL A 187 -17.11 2.68 -4.06
CA VAL A 187 -18.16 3.12 -3.11
C VAL A 187 -17.71 2.89 -1.67
N GLY A 188 -17.15 3.93 -1.05
CA GLY A 188 -16.77 3.90 0.37
C GLY A 188 -17.94 4.11 1.34
N ARG A 189 -17.69 3.99 2.66
CA ARG A 189 -18.69 4.14 3.74
C ARG A 189 -19.56 5.41 3.61
N ARG A 190 -18.95 6.55 3.28
CA ARG A 190 -19.67 7.83 3.11
C ARG A 190 -20.55 7.85 1.86
N TYR A 191 -20.07 7.27 0.76
CA TYR A 191 -20.85 7.18 -0.48
C TYR A 191 -22.03 6.24 -0.29
N LYS A 192 -21.84 5.10 0.38
CA LYS A 192 -22.92 4.18 0.75
C LYS A 192 -24.06 4.89 1.49
N VAL A 193 -23.74 5.68 2.53
CA VAL A 193 -24.76 6.43 3.30
C VAL A 193 -25.55 7.37 2.38
N ARG A 194 -24.85 8.16 1.56
CA ARG A 194 -25.48 9.11 0.65
C ARG A 194 -26.30 8.44 -0.46
N LEU A 195 -25.84 7.31 -0.99
CA LEU A 195 -26.59 6.51 -1.97
C LEU A 195 -27.86 5.92 -1.33
N ASN A 196 -27.75 5.42 -0.11
CA ASN A 196 -28.91 4.92 0.65
C ASN A 196 -29.95 6.03 0.90
N GLU A 197 -29.52 7.25 1.20
CA GLU A 197 -30.41 8.43 1.33
C GLU A 197 -31.16 8.74 0.03
N MET A 198 -30.58 8.38 -1.13
CA MET A 198 -31.20 8.48 -2.45
C MET A 198 -32.05 7.25 -2.82
N GLY A 199 -32.23 6.29 -1.91
CA GLY A 199 -32.97 5.04 -2.16
C GLY A 199 -32.19 3.99 -2.96
N ILE A 200 -30.88 4.19 -3.16
CA ILE A 200 -30.00 3.28 -3.89
C ILE A 200 -29.28 2.39 -2.87
N HIS A 201 -29.78 1.16 -2.70
CA HIS A 201 -29.27 0.19 -1.72
C HIS A 201 -28.48 -0.96 -2.36
N THR A 202 -28.74 -1.27 -3.63
CA THR A 202 -28.15 -2.42 -4.34
C THR A 202 -27.28 -1.98 -5.50
N VAL A 203 -26.35 -2.84 -5.92
CA VAL A 203 -25.53 -2.61 -7.12
C VAL A 203 -26.41 -2.44 -8.36
N TYR A 204 -27.50 -3.19 -8.46
CA TYR A 204 -28.43 -3.09 -9.58
C TYR A 204 -29.09 -1.72 -9.66
N GLN A 205 -29.56 -1.19 -8.53
CA GLN A 205 -30.15 0.15 -8.46
C GLN A 205 -29.17 1.24 -8.88
N LEU A 206 -27.89 1.11 -8.50
CA LEU A 206 -26.84 2.02 -8.96
C LEU A 206 -26.62 1.88 -10.48
N ALA A 207 -26.55 0.66 -11.00
CA ALA A 207 -26.30 0.41 -12.41
C ALA A 207 -27.40 0.95 -13.33
N VAL A 208 -28.68 0.96 -12.90
CA VAL A 208 -29.79 1.50 -13.70
C VAL A 208 -29.99 3.01 -13.55
N CYS A 209 -29.19 3.68 -12.70
CA CYS A 209 -29.23 5.13 -12.60
C CYS A 209 -28.67 5.80 -13.86
N GLU A 210 -29.16 6.99 -14.14
CA GLU A 210 -28.64 7.82 -15.23
C GLU A 210 -27.22 8.34 -14.87
N PRO A 211 -26.18 8.03 -15.66
CA PRO A 211 -24.80 8.38 -15.32
C PRO A 211 -24.59 9.89 -15.10
N ALA A 212 -25.29 10.74 -15.85
CA ALA A 212 -25.23 12.19 -15.70
C ALA A 212 -25.70 12.66 -14.31
N LYS A 213 -26.76 12.06 -13.75
CA LYS A 213 -27.24 12.36 -12.39
C LYS A 213 -26.23 11.89 -11.34
N ILE A 214 -25.64 10.70 -11.53
CA ILE A 214 -24.58 10.21 -10.64
C ILE A 214 -23.38 11.16 -10.64
N ARG A 215 -22.96 11.66 -11.81
CA ARG A 215 -21.87 12.64 -11.93
C ARG A 215 -22.16 13.92 -11.15
N GLN A 216 -23.37 14.46 -11.25
CA GLN A 216 -23.75 15.69 -10.55
C GLN A 216 -23.62 15.57 -9.02
N HIS A 217 -23.93 14.39 -8.47
CA HIS A 217 -23.86 14.18 -7.01
C HIS A 217 -22.49 13.68 -6.52
N PHE A 218 -21.79 12.85 -7.29
CA PHE A 218 -20.60 12.08 -6.83
C PHE A 218 -19.35 12.27 -7.68
N GLY A 219 -19.44 12.97 -8.81
CA GLY A 219 -18.33 13.23 -9.73
C GLY A 219 -18.08 12.11 -10.75
N VAL A 220 -17.07 12.34 -11.59
CA VAL A 220 -16.73 11.50 -12.77
C VAL A 220 -16.38 10.06 -12.42
N VAL A 221 -15.81 9.82 -11.23
CA VAL A 221 -15.35 8.47 -10.84
C VAL A 221 -16.53 7.51 -10.67
N LEU A 222 -17.59 7.95 -9.98
CA LEU A 222 -18.76 7.10 -9.77
C LEU A 222 -19.62 6.98 -11.05
N GLU A 223 -19.63 8.02 -11.88
CA GLU A 223 -20.20 7.96 -13.24
C GLU A 223 -19.53 6.84 -14.06
N ARG A 224 -18.18 6.83 -14.13
CA ARG A 224 -17.43 5.76 -14.81
C ARG A 224 -17.72 4.38 -14.23
N THR A 225 -17.85 4.28 -12.91
CA THR A 225 -18.23 3.02 -12.24
C THR A 225 -19.62 2.54 -12.69
N CYS A 226 -20.58 3.45 -12.84
CA CYS A 226 -21.91 3.14 -13.37
C CYS A 226 -21.86 2.63 -14.81
N LEU A 227 -21.05 3.26 -15.67
CA LEU A 227 -20.83 2.83 -17.05
C LEU A 227 -20.16 1.44 -17.10
N GLU A 228 -19.15 1.23 -16.25
CA GLU A 228 -18.44 -0.05 -16.14
C GLU A 228 -19.35 -1.20 -15.70
N LEU A 229 -20.26 -0.98 -14.74
CA LEU A 229 -21.27 -1.96 -14.32
C LEU A 229 -22.22 -2.32 -15.47
N ASN A 230 -22.42 -1.42 -16.43
CA ASN A 230 -23.21 -1.67 -17.64
C ASN A 230 -22.37 -2.18 -18.82
N GLY A 231 -21.12 -2.61 -18.57
CA GLY A 231 -20.25 -3.21 -19.57
C GLY A 231 -19.48 -2.23 -20.45
N GLN A 232 -19.58 -0.93 -20.20
CA GLN A 232 -18.79 0.08 -20.91
C GLN A 232 -17.45 0.30 -20.21
N SER A 233 -16.37 -0.21 -20.81
CA SER A 233 -15.03 -0.12 -20.24
C SER A 233 -14.55 1.34 -20.23
N CYS A 234 -14.43 1.92 -19.04
CA CYS A 234 -13.91 3.26 -18.78
C CYS A 234 -12.50 3.23 -18.19
N LEU A 235 -12.09 2.08 -17.63
CA LEU A 235 -10.79 1.87 -17.02
C LEU A 235 -9.95 0.99 -17.96
N GLY A 236 -8.98 1.61 -18.63
CA GLY A 236 -8.00 0.89 -19.45
C GLY A 236 -6.91 0.23 -18.59
N ILE A 237 -5.92 -0.37 -19.24
CA ILE A 237 -4.67 -0.75 -18.58
C ILE A 237 -3.94 0.54 -18.23
N GLU A 238 -3.81 0.84 -16.94
CA GLU A 238 -3.21 2.10 -16.47
C GLU A 238 -1.69 2.03 -16.62
N ALA A 239 -1.09 3.03 -17.26
CA ALA A 239 0.34 3.26 -17.14
C ALA A 239 0.65 3.73 -15.72
N VAL A 240 1.78 3.30 -15.16
CA VAL A 240 2.20 3.74 -13.83
C VAL A 240 2.52 5.23 -13.87
N GLU A 241 1.59 6.07 -13.41
CA GLU A 241 1.83 7.51 -13.31
C GLU A 241 2.84 7.84 -12.21
N ALA A 242 3.65 8.87 -12.45
CA ALA A 242 4.54 9.44 -11.46
C ALA A 242 3.73 9.97 -10.25
N LYS A 243 4.22 9.72 -9.03
CA LYS A 243 3.54 10.18 -7.81
C LYS A 243 3.63 11.69 -7.73
N LYS A 244 2.47 12.32 -7.55
CA LYS A 244 2.34 13.77 -7.32
C LYS A 244 2.75 14.20 -5.92
N GLN A 245 2.78 13.26 -4.97
CA GLN A 245 3.19 13.49 -3.59
C GLN A 245 3.90 12.24 -3.03
N ILE A 246 4.94 12.45 -2.23
CA ILE A 246 5.69 11.37 -1.56
C ILE A 246 5.70 11.61 -0.06
N ILE A 247 5.09 10.68 0.68
CA ILE A 247 5.05 10.70 2.15
C ILE A 247 5.95 9.59 2.70
N SER A 248 6.76 9.94 3.69
CA SER A 248 7.53 9.01 4.50
C SER A 248 7.22 9.28 5.97
N SER A 249 6.43 8.41 6.59
CA SER A 249 6.04 8.57 8.00
C SER A 249 5.88 7.23 8.68
N ARG A 250 6.10 7.19 9.99
CA ARG A 250 5.86 6.03 10.84
C ARG A 250 5.39 6.46 12.22
N SER A 251 4.54 5.64 12.81
CA SER A 251 4.30 5.71 14.26
C SER A 251 5.51 5.14 14.99
N PHE A 252 5.70 5.55 16.24
CA PHE A 252 6.75 5.05 17.12
C PHE A 252 6.19 3.98 18.06
N SER A 253 7.01 3.01 18.42
CA SER A 253 6.68 1.99 19.44
C SER A 253 6.63 2.60 20.84
N THR A 254 7.60 3.46 21.14
CA THR A 254 7.70 4.28 22.34
C THR A 254 7.41 5.74 22.01
N ARG A 255 6.78 6.45 22.95
CA ARG A 255 6.52 7.89 22.74
C ARG A 255 7.81 8.67 22.85
N ILE A 256 8.07 9.53 21.87
CA ILE A 256 9.26 10.39 21.83
C ILE A 256 8.93 11.74 22.44
N SER A 257 9.70 12.15 23.44
CA SER A 257 9.71 13.51 24.00
C SER A 257 11.06 14.22 23.78
N CYS A 258 12.11 13.49 23.42
CA CYS A 258 13.43 14.05 23.19
C CYS A 258 13.52 14.73 21.80
N PRO A 259 14.00 15.97 21.71
CA PRO A 259 14.16 16.66 20.43
C PRO A 259 15.14 15.94 19.49
N ASP A 260 16.22 15.37 20.03
CA ASP A 260 17.24 14.69 19.23
C ASP A 260 16.73 13.39 18.61
N GLU A 261 15.96 12.60 19.37
CA GLU A 261 15.34 11.38 18.86
C GLU A 261 14.32 11.67 17.76
N LEU A 262 13.50 12.71 17.96
CA LEU A 262 12.53 13.13 16.96
C LEU A 262 13.22 13.68 15.70
N SER A 263 14.33 14.41 15.88
CA SER A 263 15.16 14.92 14.79
C SER A 263 15.74 13.78 13.96
N GLN A 264 16.30 12.75 14.60
CA GLN A 264 16.80 11.56 13.92
C GLN A 264 15.72 10.86 13.10
N ALA A 265 14.53 10.68 13.68
CA ALA A 265 13.40 10.08 12.98
C ALA A 265 12.97 10.87 11.74
N VAL A 266 12.81 12.19 11.88
CA VAL A 266 12.45 13.09 10.78
C VAL A 266 13.52 13.09 9.69
N CYS A 267 14.80 13.15 10.05
CA CYS A 267 15.92 13.10 9.10
C CYS A 267 15.93 11.78 8.32
N SER A 268 15.73 10.63 8.99
CA SER A 268 15.64 9.35 8.29
C SER A 268 14.42 9.28 7.35
N HIS A 269 13.31 9.92 7.72
CA HIS A 269 12.14 10.03 6.85
C HIS A 269 12.41 10.90 5.62
N ALA A 270 13.10 12.03 5.78
CA ALA A 270 13.56 12.91 4.71
C ALA A 270 14.48 12.18 3.72
N ALA A 271 15.49 11.47 4.21
CA ALA A 271 16.40 10.71 3.36
C ALA A 271 15.69 9.62 2.54
N LYS A 272 14.76 8.89 3.17
CA LYS A 272 13.92 7.90 2.48
C LYS A 272 12.99 8.53 1.45
N ALA A 273 12.42 9.71 1.73
CA ALA A 273 11.57 10.41 0.79
C ALA A 273 12.37 10.92 -0.42
N ALA A 274 13.56 11.48 -0.19
CA ALA A 274 14.50 11.93 -1.22
C ALA A 274 14.93 10.79 -2.15
N SER A 275 15.29 9.63 -1.58
CA SER A 275 15.64 8.44 -2.39
C SER A 275 14.47 7.95 -3.25
N LYS A 276 13.23 8.02 -2.74
CA LYS A 276 12.03 7.68 -3.54
C LYS A 276 11.77 8.68 -4.65
N LEU A 277 12.01 9.96 -4.39
CA LEU A 277 11.86 11.05 -5.35
C LEU A 277 12.84 10.88 -6.52
N ARG A 278 14.11 10.59 -6.23
CA ARG A 278 15.14 10.30 -7.25
C ARG A 278 14.88 9.01 -8.05
N LYS A 279 14.32 7.97 -7.42
CA LYS A 279 13.90 6.75 -8.14
C LYS A 279 12.78 7.01 -9.15
N GLN A 280 12.02 8.09 -8.98
CA GLN A 280 10.99 8.55 -9.92
C GLN A 280 11.55 9.57 -10.93
N ASP A 281 12.85 9.85 -10.89
CA ASP A 281 13.49 10.89 -11.72
C ASP A 281 12.80 12.25 -11.62
N SER A 282 12.45 12.62 -10.38
CA SER A 282 11.70 13.83 -10.07
C SER A 282 12.42 14.68 -9.04
N VAL A 283 11.98 15.93 -8.91
CA VAL A 283 12.39 16.89 -7.87
C VAL A 283 11.14 17.49 -7.22
N CYS A 284 11.28 18.24 -6.11
CA CYS A 284 10.15 18.84 -5.42
C CYS A 284 10.42 20.29 -5.01
N HIS A 285 9.38 21.12 -5.02
CA HIS A 285 9.43 22.49 -4.52
C HIS A 285 9.16 22.59 -3.02
N TYR A 286 8.44 21.64 -2.41
CA TYR A 286 8.06 21.75 -1.01
C TYR A 286 8.39 20.51 -0.20
N LEU A 287 8.86 20.76 1.03
CA LEU A 287 9.03 19.76 2.07
C LEU A 287 8.23 20.19 3.30
N SER A 288 7.31 19.34 3.74
CA SER A 288 6.62 19.49 5.03
C SER A 288 7.09 18.44 6.03
N VAL A 289 7.30 18.86 7.27
CA VAL A 289 7.55 18.01 8.42
C VAL A 289 6.34 18.05 9.33
N PHE A 290 5.92 16.90 9.85
CA PHE A 290 4.86 16.82 10.84
C PHE A 290 5.18 15.82 11.94
N ALA A 291 4.66 16.08 13.13
CA ALA A 291 4.64 15.14 14.24
C ALA A 291 3.36 15.30 15.07
N LYS A 292 2.87 14.21 15.67
CA LYS A 292 1.65 14.23 16.47
C LYS A 292 1.68 13.20 17.59
N ASN A 293 0.93 13.45 18.66
CA ASN A 293 0.64 12.45 19.68
C ASN A 293 -0.56 11.56 19.25
N SER A 294 -0.94 10.61 20.11
CA SER A 294 -2.06 9.71 19.83
C SER A 294 -3.40 10.37 20.10
N SER A 295 -4.31 10.29 19.13
CA SER A 295 -5.73 10.66 19.30
C SER A 295 -6.51 9.72 20.21
N PHE A 296 -5.94 8.55 20.53
CA PHE A 296 -6.52 7.56 21.44
C PHE A 296 -6.00 7.67 22.88
N SER A 297 -5.22 8.71 23.19
CA SER A 297 -4.76 8.93 24.55
C SER A 297 -5.95 9.37 25.41
N GLN A 298 -6.21 8.65 26.50
CA GLN A 298 -7.25 9.05 27.47
C GLN A 298 -6.76 10.18 28.41
N THR A 299 -5.44 10.32 28.55
CA THR A 299 -4.81 11.22 29.52
C THR A 299 -4.20 12.47 28.90
N GLU A 300 -4.07 12.54 27.58
CA GLU A 300 -3.40 13.64 26.89
C GLU A 300 -4.31 14.26 25.83
N SER A 301 -4.36 15.59 25.79
CA SER A 301 -5.01 16.31 24.70
C SER A 301 -4.28 16.08 23.37
N TYR A 302 -5.04 15.79 22.32
CA TYR A 302 -4.48 15.60 20.98
C TYR A 302 -3.76 16.86 20.50
N THR A 303 -2.50 16.70 20.12
CA THR A 303 -1.63 17.76 19.62
C THR A 303 -0.93 17.30 18.35
N SER A 304 -1.02 18.12 17.30
CA SER A 304 -0.32 17.94 16.04
C SER A 304 0.50 19.18 15.74
N ILE A 305 1.74 18.99 15.31
CA ILE A 305 2.63 20.05 14.82
C ILE A 305 2.98 19.77 13.37
N SER A 306 3.09 20.84 12.59
CA SER A 306 3.50 20.77 11.19
C SER A 306 4.19 22.06 10.79
N GLY A 307 5.18 21.96 9.93
CA GLY A 307 5.84 23.09 9.28
C GLY A 307 6.21 22.72 7.86
N GLN A 308 6.56 23.73 7.06
CA GLN A 308 6.91 23.54 5.66
C GLN A 308 8.05 24.48 5.24
N CYS A 309 8.81 24.03 4.25
CA CYS A 309 9.84 24.81 3.57
C CYS A 309 9.57 24.72 2.07
N GLN A 310 9.71 25.85 1.39
CA GLN A 310 9.76 25.94 -0.06
C GLN A 310 11.22 26.01 -0.49
N PHE A 311 11.60 25.17 -1.44
CA PHE A 311 12.87 25.26 -2.15
C PHE A 311 12.70 26.21 -3.33
N ILE A 312 13.58 27.21 -3.40
CA ILE A 312 13.64 28.16 -4.52
C ILE A 312 13.92 27.39 -5.82
N THR A 313 14.99 26.59 -5.80
CA THR A 313 15.28 25.62 -6.85
C THR A 313 14.79 24.24 -6.40
N PRO A 314 13.91 23.58 -7.18
CA PRO A 314 13.51 22.20 -6.92
C PRO A 314 14.69 21.29 -6.65
N THR A 315 14.56 20.44 -5.64
CA THR A 315 15.66 19.56 -5.28
C THR A 315 15.19 18.16 -4.92
N ALA A 316 16.07 17.21 -5.18
CA ALA A 316 16.02 15.86 -4.64
C ALA A 316 17.30 15.52 -3.86
N ASP A 317 18.12 16.51 -3.51
CA ASP A 317 19.35 16.30 -2.74
C ASP A 317 19.02 15.97 -1.28
N THR A 318 19.41 14.76 -0.86
CA THR A 318 19.18 14.27 0.50
C THR A 318 19.73 15.22 1.58
N ARG A 319 20.88 15.86 1.33
CA ARG A 319 21.56 16.74 2.29
C ARG A 319 20.76 18.02 2.52
N VAL A 320 20.31 18.64 1.43
CA VAL A 320 19.47 19.86 1.47
C VAL A 320 18.14 19.57 2.17
N MET A 321 17.50 18.46 1.80
CA MET A 321 16.19 18.08 2.37
C MET A 321 16.28 17.72 3.86
N VAL A 322 17.33 17.02 4.28
CA VAL A 322 17.57 16.69 5.69
C VAL A 322 17.88 17.94 6.50
N ALA A 323 18.68 18.87 5.97
CA ALA A 323 18.97 20.14 6.63
C ALA A 323 17.69 20.97 6.83
N ALA A 324 16.87 21.11 5.77
CA ALA A 324 15.59 21.81 5.81
C ALA A 324 14.62 21.16 6.81
N ALA A 325 14.50 19.83 6.79
CA ALA A 325 13.64 19.10 7.72
C ALA A 325 14.04 19.32 9.18
N ARG A 326 15.34 19.35 9.47
CA ARG A 326 15.86 19.64 10.81
C ARG A 326 15.56 21.07 11.25
N GLN A 327 15.73 22.05 10.36
CA GLN A 327 15.43 23.45 10.64
C GLN A 327 13.94 23.65 10.94
N ILE A 328 13.05 23.06 10.13
CA ILE A 328 11.60 23.09 10.38
C ILE A 328 11.31 22.52 11.76
N LEU A 329 11.86 21.33 12.07
CA LEU A 329 11.59 20.67 13.35
C LEU A 329 11.97 21.54 14.56
N THR A 330 13.12 22.21 14.52
CA THR A 330 13.55 23.13 15.59
C THR A 330 12.54 24.24 15.84
N GLN A 331 11.84 24.71 14.80
CA GLN A 331 10.84 25.77 14.92
C GLN A 331 9.49 25.26 15.46
N ILE A 332 9.09 24.04 15.09
CA ILE A 332 7.75 23.51 15.40
C ILE A 332 7.70 22.63 16.66
N PHE A 333 8.86 22.23 17.19
CA PHE A 333 8.95 21.31 18.32
C PHE A 333 8.32 21.87 19.61
N LYS A 334 7.58 21.02 20.33
CA LYS A 334 6.99 21.35 21.63
C LYS A 334 7.50 20.37 22.68
N LYS A 335 8.10 20.90 23.76
CA LYS A 335 8.73 20.11 24.83
C LYS A 335 7.75 19.23 25.59
N ASP A 336 6.52 19.69 25.80
CA ASP A 336 5.52 19.01 26.63
C ASP A 336 4.65 18.00 25.86
N VAL A 337 5.07 17.59 24.66
CA VAL A 337 4.31 16.68 23.82
C VAL A 337 5.04 15.34 23.66
N ARG A 338 4.36 14.26 24.01
CA ARG A 338 4.84 12.89 23.80
C ARG A 338 4.39 12.36 22.44
N TYR A 339 5.23 12.59 21.43
CA TYR A 339 4.95 12.28 20.03
C TYR A 339 4.82 10.76 19.81
N ALA A 340 3.79 10.39 19.06
CA ALA A 340 3.46 9.00 18.70
C ALA A 340 3.74 8.71 17.22
N LYS A 341 3.83 9.75 16.38
CA LYS A 341 4.07 9.63 14.94
C LYS A 341 4.80 10.87 14.44
N ALA A 342 5.73 10.66 13.51
CA ALA A 342 6.33 11.74 12.74
C ALA A 342 6.50 11.33 11.27
N GLY A 343 6.77 12.32 10.42
CA GLY A 343 7.08 12.07 9.02
C GLY A 343 7.35 13.34 8.24
N VAL A 344 7.69 13.12 6.98
CA VAL A 344 7.85 14.16 5.97
C VAL A 344 6.91 13.92 4.79
N MET A 345 6.53 14.99 4.12
CA MET A 345 5.76 15.00 2.90
C MET A 345 6.44 15.89 1.87
N LEU A 346 6.61 15.37 0.67
CA LEU A 346 7.10 16.09 -0.50
C LEU A 346 5.92 16.31 -1.44
N PHE A 347 5.75 17.53 -1.92
CA PHE A 347 4.66 17.90 -2.82
C PHE A 347 5.13 18.98 -3.80
N ASP A 348 4.31 19.20 -4.82
CA ASP A 348 4.69 19.95 -6.03
C ASP A 348 5.92 19.32 -6.68
N ILE A 349 5.72 18.05 -7.06
CA ILE A 349 6.75 17.21 -7.67
C ILE A 349 6.70 17.42 -9.18
N CYS A 350 7.84 17.74 -9.78
CA CYS A 350 8.02 17.86 -11.22
C CYS A 350 9.14 16.93 -11.72
N PRO A 351 9.11 16.55 -13.01
CA PRO A 351 10.22 15.83 -13.63
C PRO A 351 11.53 16.60 -13.49
N HIS A 352 12.64 15.89 -13.30
CA HIS A 352 13.96 16.51 -13.16
C HIS A 352 14.34 17.38 -14.36
N ASP A 353 13.88 17.02 -15.56
CA ASP A 353 14.22 17.72 -16.81
C ASP A 353 13.30 18.92 -17.12
N GLU A 354 12.24 19.13 -16.34
CA GLU A 354 11.27 20.23 -16.52
C GLU A 354 11.49 21.36 -15.49
N VAL A 355 12.65 21.41 -14.86
CA VAL A 355 12.95 22.41 -13.83
C VAL A 355 13.23 23.77 -14.46
N GLN A 356 12.34 24.72 -14.20
CA GLN A 356 12.61 26.12 -14.51
C GLN A 356 13.63 26.67 -13.50
N PRO A 357 14.77 27.23 -13.97
CA PRO A 357 15.70 27.91 -13.08
C PRO A 357 15.05 29.18 -12.53
N ASP A 358 15.39 29.53 -11.29
CA ASP A 358 14.97 30.81 -10.71
C ASP A 358 15.73 31.95 -11.40
N LEU A 359 14.99 32.97 -11.84
CA LEU A 359 15.52 34.16 -12.51
C LEU A 359 16.46 34.98 -11.60
N PHE A 360 16.25 34.90 -10.28
CA PHE A 360 17.04 35.59 -9.27
C PHE A 360 17.89 34.66 -8.41
N ALA A 361 17.91 33.35 -8.71
CA ALA A 361 18.98 32.53 -8.18
C ALA A 361 20.27 33.18 -8.64
N ASP A 362 21.25 33.31 -7.75
CA ASP A 362 22.57 33.83 -8.09
C ASP A 362 23.09 33.00 -9.27
N ASP A 363 22.84 33.48 -10.47
CA ASP A 363 23.49 33.05 -11.70
C ASP A 363 24.86 33.69 -11.62
N SER A 364 25.67 33.20 -10.68
CA SER A 364 27.09 33.41 -10.67
C SER A 364 27.66 32.57 -11.82
N SER A 365 27.22 32.88 -13.03
CA SER A 365 27.75 32.41 -14.30
C SER A 365 29.18 32.93 -14.53
N ASP A 366 29.63 33.87 -13.69
CA ASP A 366 31.05 34.24 -13.53
C ASP A 366 31.83 33.34 -12.55
N ASN A 367 31.18 32.42 -11.82
CA ASN A 367 31.83 31.43 -10.97
C ASN A 367 31.61 30.02 -11.54
N GLN A 368 32.54 29.55 -12.37
CA GLN A 368 32.67 28.12 -12.77
C GLN A 368 32.53 27.15 -11.58
N THR A 369 32.84 27.63 -10.37
CA THR A 369 32.71 26.96 -9.08
C THR A 369 31.28 26.51 -8.74
N ASN A 370 30.22 27.25 -9.09
CA ASN A 370 28.84 26.91 -8.69
C ASN A 370 28.20 25.85 -9.59
N GLN A 371 28.40 25.92 -10.91
CA GLN A 371 27.98 24.84 -11.83
C GLN A 371 28.77 23.54 -11.55
N GLN A 372 30.07 23.64 -11.28
CA GLN A 372 30.86 22.49 -10.82
C GLN A 372 30.37 21.95 -9.47
N SER A 373 29.94 22.81 -8.54
CA SER A 373 29.44 22.37 -7.23
C SER A 373 28.08 21.68 -7.32
N ALA A 374 27.20 22.12 -8.22
CA ALA A 374 25.94 21.44 -8.52
C ALA A 374 26.18 20.08 -9.18
N SER A 375 27.08 20.01 -10.18
CA SER A 375 27.47 18.76 -10.83
C SER A 375 28.10 17.76 -9.84
N LYS A 376 29.08 18.21 -9.04
CA LYS A 376 29.70 17.41 -7.97
C LYS A 376 28.68 16.95 -6.93
N SER A 377 27.68 17.79 -6.62
CA SER A 377 26.61 17.43 -5.70
C SER A 377 25.73 16.31 -6.25
N ALA A 378 25.35 16.38 -7.52
CA ALA A 378 24.63 15.32 -8.20
C ALA A 378 25.44 14.01 -8.26
N GLU A 379 26.74 14.09 -8.58
CA GLU A 379 27.65 12.94 -8.58
C GLU A 379 27.75 12.28 -7.20
N VAL A 380 27.91 13.06 -6.13
CA VAL A 380 27.95 12.53 -4.75
C VAL A 380 26.67 11.78 -4.39
N ILE A 381 25.50 12.35 -4.75
CA ILE A 381 24.21 11.70 -4.49
C ILE A 381 24.04 10.44 -5.33
N ALA A 382 24.46 10.45 -6.59
CA ALA A 382 24.43 9.27 -7.46
C ALA A 382 25.32 8.14 -6.91
N VAL A 383 26.54 8.46 -6.46
CA VAL A 383 27.45 7.50 -5.82
C VAL A 383 26.83 6.94 -4.54
N MET A 384 26.24 7.80 -3.70
CA MET A 384 25.56 7.38 -2.48
C MET A 384 24.41 6.41 -2.78
N ASP A 385 23.60 6.69 -3.80
CA ASP A 385 22.51 5.80 -4.23
C ASP A 385 23.03 4.47 -4.82
N GLN A 386 24.12 4.50 -5.60
CA GLN A 386 24.76 3.29 -6.14
C GLN A 386 25.31 2.40 -5.03
N LEU A 387 26.01 2.97 -4.05
CA LEU A 387 26.51 2.24 -2.88
C LEU A 387 25.35 1.63 -2.09
N ASN A 388 24.28 2.39 -1.89
CA ASN A 388 23.09 1.89 -1.20
C ASN A 388 22.34 0.81 -1.99
N LYS A 389 22.32 0.89 -3.33
CA LYS A 389 21.74 -0.16 -4.17
C LYS A 389 22.54 -1.46 -4.09
N ARG A 390 23.87 -1.36 -4.07
CA ARG A 390 24.79 -2.51 -4.06
C ARG A 390 24.93 -3.16 -2.67
N TYR A 391 25.04 -2.35 -1.62
CA TYR A 391 25.38 -2.82 -0.27
C TYR A 391 24.24 -2.67 0.76
N GLY A 392 23.17 -1.93 0.43
CA GLY A 392 22.04 -1.70 1.33
C GLY A 392 21.01 -2.84 1.41
N GLN A 393 21.27 -4.00 0.79
CA GLN A 393 20.32 -5.12 0.74
C GLN A 393 20.26 -5.97 2.01
N ASN A 394 21.11 -5.71 3.01
CA ASN A 394 20.98 -6.39 4.28
C ASN A 394 19.68 -5.96 4.97
N SER A 395 18.95 -6.94 5.51
CA SER A 395 17.62 -6.86 6.19
C SER A 395 17.47 -5.78 7.28
N ASN A 396 18.55 -5.07 7.57
CA ASN A 396 18.60 -3.92 8.45
C ASN A 396 18.20 -2.66 7.67
N GLN A 397 16.97 -2.18 7.91
CA GLN A 397 16.30 -0.98 7.36
C GLN A 397 17.06 0.39 7.36
N GLN A 398 18.39 0.43 7.52
CA GLN A 398 19.25 1.60 7.36
C GLN A 398 20.14 1.40 6.12
N SER A 399 20.28 2.46 5.32
CA SER A 399 21.15 2.48 4.15
C SER A 399 22.61 2.23 4.55
N ALA A 400 23.40 1.61 3.66
CA ALA A 400 24.83 1.37 3.92
C ALA A 400 25.61 2.68 4.13
N VAL A 401 25.24 3.72 3.37
CA VAL A 401 25.68 5.11 3.54
C VAL A 401 24.46 5.96 3.86
N PHE A 402 24.55 6.74 4.94
CA PHE A 402 23.46 7.58 5.45
C PHE A 402 24.00 8.89 6.03
N ILE A 403 23.15 9.90 6.19
CA ILE A 403 23.54 11.17 6.79
C ILE A 403 23.59 11.01 8.31
N ALA A 404 24.63 11.51 8.96
CA ALA A 404 24.85 11.33 10.40
C ALA A 404 23.66 11.79 11.28
N SER A 405 22.93 12.82 10.85
CA SER A 405 21.73 13.31 11.55
C SER A 405 20.56 12.32 11.56
N GLU A 406 20.58 11.27 10.74
CA GLU A 406 19.60 10.18 10.80
C GLU A 406 19.77 9.31 12.06
N GLY A 407 20.93 9.35 12.71
CA GLY A 407 21.29 8.50 13.84
C GLY A 407 21.69 7.07 13.43
N ILE A 408 22.46 6.40 14.29
CA ILE A 408 22.86 5.00 14.09
C ILE A 408 21.72 4.10 14.57
N LYS A 409 21.18 3.24 13.70
CA LYS A 409 20.00 2.42 14.00
C LYS A 409 20.12 1.62 15.29
N ASP A 410 21.29 1.04 15.56
CA ASP A 410 21.48 0.22 16.75
C ASP A 410 21.32 1.01 18.06
N LYS A 411 21.58 2.31 18.01
CA LYS A 411 21.47 3.26 19.14
C LYS A 411 20.12 4.00 19.19
N GLN A 412 19.23 3.78 18.23
CA GLN A 412 17.90 4.41 18.23
C GLN A 412 16.96 3.69 19.21
N SER A 413 16.32 4.45 20.10
CA SER A 413 15.33 4.00 21.08
C SER A 413 13.93 3.77 20.50
N TRP A 414 13.65 4.33 19.32
CA TRP A 414 12.32 4.35 18.69
C TRP A 414 12.13 3.26 17.61
N LYS A 415 12.80 2.10 17.76
CA LYS A 415 12.72 0.99 16.80
C LYS A 415 11.28 0.48 16.66
N MET A 416 10.93 0.06 15.45
CA MET A 416 9.64 -0.56 15.20
C MET A 416 9.49 -1.83 16.03
N SER A 417 8.44 -1.94 16.83
CA SER A 417 8.10 -3.20 17.51
C SER A 417 7.66 -4.22 16.45
N ARG A 418 8.27 -5.40 16.53
CA ARG A 418 8.02 -6.57 15.67
C ARG A 418 8.19 -7.83 16.52
N ASP A 419 7.62 -7.81 17.71
CA ASP A 419 7.91 -8.80 18.74
C ASP A 419 7.31 -10.18 18.39
N MET A 420 6.31 -10.19 17.50
CA MET A 420 5.64 -11.38 16.98
C MET A 420 6.01 -11.64 15.52
N LEU A 421 7.24 -11.32 15.12
CA LEU A 421 7.70 -11.54 13.74
C LEU A 421 7.93 -13.02 13.45
N SER A 422 7.37 -13.51 12.35
CA SER A 422 7.65 -14.85 11.85
C SER A 422 9.07 -14.98 11.26
N PRO A 423 9.64 -16.19 11.23
CA PRO A 423 10.87 -16.45 10.50
C PRO A 423 10.80 -16.00 9.02
N CYS A 424 11.92 -15.56 8.48
CA CYS A 424 12.09 -15.15 7.10
C CYS A 424 12.21 -16.36 6.16
N TYR A 425 11.16 -17.20 6.10
CA TYR A 425 11.17 -18.53 5.48
C TYR A 425 11.73 -18.58 4.06
N THR A 426 11.46 -17.55 3.24
CA THR A 426 11.86 -17.53 1.83
C THR A 426 13.04 -16.62 1.52
N THR A 427 13.49 -15.82 2.48
CA THR A 427 14.49 -14.76 2.27
C THR A 427 15.74 -14.93 3.13
N ASN A 428 15.73 -15.88 4.07
CA ASN A 428 16.89 -16.20 4.89
C ASN A 428 17.05 -17.72 5.02
N ILE A 429 18.13 -18.25 4.46
CA ILE A 429 18.44 -19.69 4.46
C ILE A 429 18.54 -20.30 5.86
N ASN A 430 18.95 -19.51 6.86
CA ASN A 430 19.08 -19.96 8.24
C ASN A 430 17.74 -20.03 8.99
N GLN A 431 16.66 -19.57 8.37
CA GLN A 431 15.32 -19.48 8.95
C GLN A 431 14.28 -20.29 8.17
N ILE A 432 14.74 -21.21 7.31
CA ILE A 432 13.85 -22.15 6.62
C ILE A 432 13.13 -23.05 7.63
N PRO A 433 11.89 -23.50 7.32
CA PRO A 433 11.20 -24.48 8.16
C PRO A 433 12.05 -25.73 8.30
N LYS A 434 12.24 -26.20 9.53
CA LYS A 434 12.85 -27.48 9.82
C LYS A 434 11.75 -28.53 9.91
N VAL A 435 11.98 -29.67 9.28
CA VAL A 435 11.15 -30.87 9.44
C VAL A 435 11.87 -31.70 10.49
N ASP A 436 11.23 -31.86 11.65
CA ASP A 436 11.70 -32.77 12.70
C ASP A 436 11.35 -34.22 12.37
#